data_AF-A0A3D1V578-F1
#
_entry.id   AF-A0A3D1V578-F1
#
_cell.length_a   1.000
_cell.length_b   1.000
_cell.length_c   1.000
_cell.angle_alpha   90.00
_cell.angle_beta   90.00
_cell.angle_gamma   90.00
#
_symmetry.space_group_name_H-M   'P 1'
#
loop_
_entity.id
_entity.type
_entity.pdbx_description
1 polymer ?
#
loop_
_entity_poly.entity_id
_entity_poly.type
_entity_poly.pdbx_seq_one_letter_code
_entity_poly.pdbx_strand_id
1 'polypeptide(L)'
;GQQIIALSGSALSEGIAGARMLIGNDYEFAMISEKTGKSRDELIRACETVVVTYGELGSTIYDGHGKSEYRIPAARARKVVDPTGAGDGYRAGLIRGMLAGLSWDIAGRIGSQAATLVVEVKGTQSHHYSMDAFVERFSESFPEHGNVVKSLPGRPALAGRKGEK
;
A
#
# COMPACT_ATOMS: atom_id res chain seq x y z
N GLY A 1 -7.98 0.52 -9.25
CA GLY A 1 -8.79 -0.69 -9.44
C GLY A 1 -9.97 -0.53 -10.35
N GLN A 2 -11.01 0.17 -9.90
CA GLN A 2 -12.33 0.15 -10.55
C GLN A 2 -12.35 0.56 -12.04
N GLN A 3 -11.38 1.36 -12.49
CA GLN A 3 -11.30 1.83 -13.88
C GLN A 3 -10.51 0.92 -14.83
N ILE A 4 -9.86 -0.15 -14.34
CA ILE A 4 -9.09 -1.06 -15.21
C ILE A 4 -10.01 -1.66 -16.28
N ILE A 5 -11.27 -1.97 -15.93
CA ILE A 5 -12.28 -2.50 -16.86
C ILE A 5 -12.63 -1.47 -17.94
N ALA A 6 -12.71 -0.18 -17.59
CA ALA A 6 -13.10 0.90 -18.50
C ALA A 6 -11.97 1.35 -19.46
N LEU A 7 -10.70 1.17 -19.08
CA LEU A 7 -9.56 1.63 -19.88
C LEU A 7 -9.14 0.62 -20.96
N SER A 8 -8.68 1.13 -22.11
CA SER A 8 -8.04 0.33 -23.15
C SER A 8 -6.63 -0.12 -22.73
N GLY A 9 -6.10 -1.15 -23.38
CA GLY A 9 -4.72 -1.60 -23.15
C GLY A 9 -3.66 -0.53 -23.42
N SER A 10 -3.88 0.33 -24.42
CA SER A 10 -2.99 1.46 -24.73
C SER A 10 -3.04 2.51 -23.62
N ALA A 11 -4.23 2.92 -23.17
CA ALA A 11 -4.38 3.90 -22.09
C ALA A 11 -3.79 3.39 -20.76
N LEU A 12 -3.96 2.10 -20.45
CA LEU A 12 -3.30 1.47 -19.31
C LEU A 12 -1.78 1.50 -19.46
N SER A 13 -1.26 1.16 -20.63
CA SER A 13 0.19 1.16 -20.89
C SER A 13 0.81 2.55 -20.77
N GLU A 14 0.15 3.58 -21.30
CA GLU A 14 0.56 4.98 -21.19
C GLU A 14 0.54 5.46 -19.73
N GLY A 15 -0.55 5.16 -19.00
CA GLY A 15 -0.67 5.52 -17.59
C GLY A 15 0.40 4.87 -16.72
N ILE A 16 0.73 3.61 -16.98
CA ILE A 16 1.80 2.89 -16.28
C ILE A 16 3.17 3.51 -16.60
N ALA A 17 3.45 3.80 -17.88
CA ALA A 17 4.74 4.37 -18.29
C ALA A 17 5.03 5.74 -17.66
N GLY A 18 3.99 6.54 -17.37
CA GLY A 18 4.12 7.83 -16.69
C GLY A 18 4.11 7.76 -15.16
N ALA A 19 3.87 6.59 -14.57
CA ALA A 19 3.72 6.44 -13.13
C ALA A 19 5.05 6.15 -12.42
N ARG A 20 5.30 6.84 -11.30
CA ARG A 20 6.39 6.45 -10.38
C ARG A 20 6.10 5.12 -9.67
N MET A 21 4.83 4.88 -9.34
CA MET A 21 4.42 3.71 -8.58
C MET A 21 3.15 3.09 -9.14
N LEU A 22 3.12 1.76 -9.27
CA LEU A 22 1.93 0.99 -9.61
C LEU A 22 1.50 0.14 -8.41
N ILE A 23 0.27 0.31 -7.92
CA ILE A 23 -0.26 -0.45 -6.78
C ILE A 23 -1.58 -1.12 -7.17
N GLY A 24 -1.64 -2.43 -7.07
CA GLY A 24 -2.86 -3.20 -7.33
C GLY A 24 -2.87 -4.55 -6.62
N ASN A 25 -4.01 -5.22 -6.62
CA ASN A 25 -4.06 -6.62 -6.20
C ASN A 25 -3.67 -7.57 -7.35
N ASP A 26 -3.41 -8.83 -7.03
CA ASP A 26 -3.05 -9.86 -7.99
C ASP A 26 -4.04 -10.01 -9.16
N TYR A 27 -5.34 -9.91 -8.89
CA TYR A 27 -6.39 -9.91 -9.91
C TYR A 27 -6.31 -8.70 -10.86
N GLU A 28 -6.08 -7.51 -10.32
CA GLU A 28 -5.88 -6.27 -11.10
C GLU A 28 -4.64 -6.37 -11.98
N PHE A 29 -3.55 -6.96 -11.49
CA PHE A 29 -2.36 -7.23 -12.30
C PHE A 29 -2.63 -8.22 -13.42
N ALA A 30 -3.40 -9.28 -13.17
CA ALA A 30 -3.80 -10.23 -14.22
C ALA A 30 -4.61 -9.53 -15.33
N MET A 31 -5.58 -8.68 -14.96
CA MET A 31 -6.36 -7.90 -15.94
C MET A 31 -5.50 -6.92 -16.73
N ILE A 32 -4.54 -6.24 -16.08
CA ILE A 32 -3.61 -5.34 -16.77
C ILE A 32 -2.75 -6.13 -17.75
N SER A 33 -2.22 -7.29 -17.35
CA SER A 33 -1.45 -8.17 -18.23
C SER A 33 -2.25 -8.59 -19.45
N GLU A 34 -3.49 -9.07 -19.26
CA GLU A 34 -4.38 -9.47 -20.35
C GLU A 34 -4.64 -8.31 -21.32
N LYS A 35 -4.97 -7.12 -20.81
CA LYS A 35 -5.30 -5.96 -21.66
C LYS A 35 -4.11 -5.34 -22.37
N THR A 36 -2.94 -5.34 -21.74
CA THR A 36 -1.74 -4.67 -22.27
C THR A 36 -0.84 -5.61 -23.06
N GLY A 37 -1.04 -6.93 -22.95
CA GLY A 37 -0.17 -7.96 -23.50
C GLY A 37 1.16 -8.11 -22.75
N LYS A 38 1.38 -7.36 -21.66
CA LYS A 38 2.61 -7.43 -20.85
C LYS A 38 2.56 -8.60 -19.88
N SER A 39 3.66 -9.34 -19.81
CA SER A 39 3.89 -10.33 -18.76
C SER A 39 3.97 -9.67 -17.37
N ARG A 40 3.82 -10.49 -16.32
CA ARG A 40 3.95 -10.03 -14.93
C ARG A 40 5.32 -9.39 -14.68
N ASP A 41 6.39 -9.98 -15.21
CA ASP A 41 7.75 -9.47 -15.03
C ASP A 41 7.98 -8.14 -15.76
N GLU A 42 7.30 -7.92 -16.89
CA GLU A 42 7.30 -6.62 -17.57
C GLU A 42 6.55 -5.58 -16.73
N LEU A 43 5.40 -5.93 -16.14
CA LEU A 43 4.67 -5.02 -15.26
C LEU A 43 5.44 -4.68 -13.98
N ILE A 44 6.15 -5.64 -13.38
CA ILE A 44 7.02 -5.42 -12.22
C ILE A 44 8.15 -4.42 -12.52
N ARG A 45 8.64 -4.42 -13.76
CA ARG A 45 9.71 -3.52 -14.21
C ARG A 45 9.20 -2.19 -14.78
N ALA A 46 7.89 -2.06 -14.97
CA ALA A 46 7.30 -0.94 -15.68
C ALA A 46 7.34 0.39 -14.90
N CYS A 47 7.39 0.34 -13.57
CA CYS A 47 7.52 1.51 -12.70
C CYS A 47 8.75 1.38 -11.78
N GLU A 48 9.18 2.50 -11.19
CA GLU A 48 10.25 2.51 -10.20
C GLU A 48 9.89 1.60 -9.01
N THR A 49 8.66 1.73 -8.51
CA THR A 49 8.11 0.87 -7.44
C THR A 49 6.80 0.21 -7.89
N VAL A 50 6.66 -1.09 -7.65
CA VAL A 50 5.45 -1.86 -7.97
C VAL A 50 5.00 -2.63 -6.75
N VAL A 51 3.73 -2.50 -6.37
CA VAL A 51 3.16 -3.16 -5.19
C VAL A 51 2.00 -4.05 -5.60
N VAL A 52 2.11 -5.33 -5.26
CA VAL A 52 1.07 -6.33 -5.49
C VAL A 52 0.52 -6.80 -4.15
N THR A 53 -0.77 -6.61 -3.89
CA THR A 53 -1.44 -7.10 -2.68
C THR A 53 -2.17 -8.42 -2.94
N TYR A 54 -2.20 -9.31 -1.95
CA TYR A 54 -2.77 -10.66 -2.03
C TYR A 54 -3.81 -10.90 -0.91
N GLY A 55 -4.53 -9.85 -0.50
CA GLY A 55 -5.49 -9.93 0.60
C GLY A 55 -4.84 -10.38 1.90
N GLU A 56 -5.36 -11.46 2.49
CA GLU A 56 -4.86 -12.05 3.74
C GLU A 56 -3.46 -12.66 3.64
N LEU A 57 -2.93 -12.86 2.42
CA LEU A 57 -1.57 -13.34 2.19
C LEU A 57 -0.52 -12.19 2.23
N GLY A 58 -0.96 -10.95 2.42
CA GLY A 58 -0.08 -9.79 2.53
C GLY A 58 0.19 -9.12 1.19
N SER A 59 1.44 -8.74 0.92
CA SER A 59 1.83 -8.04 -0.30
C SER A 59 3.30 -8.23 -0.65
N THR A 60 3.66 -7.96 -1.91
CA THR A 60 5.05 -7.84 -2.34
C THR A 60 5.28 -6.43 -2.89
N ILE A 61 6.37 -5.80 -2.45
CA ILE A 61 6.85 -4.52 -2.99
C ILE A 61 8.11 -4.81 -3.80
N TYR A 62 8.09 -4.45 -5.06
CA TYR A 62 9.23 -4.47 -5.96
C TYR A 62 9.74 -3.04 -6.12
N ASP A 63 11.05 -2.84 -5.98
CA ASP A 63 11.67 -1.51 -6.06
C ASP A 63 12.86 -1.47 -7.02
N GLY A 64 13.17 -0.27 -7.50
CA GLY A 64 14.25 -0.03 -8.45
C GLY A 64 14.04 -0.73 -9.79
N HIS A 65 12.80 -0.78 -10.27
CA HIS A 65 12.39 -1.57 -11.45
C HIS A 65 12.61 -3.08 -11.25
N GLY A 66 12.14 -3.61 -10.13
CA GLY A 66 12.21 -5.04 -9.83
C GLY A 66 13.58 -5.56 -9.39
N LYS A 67 14.52 -4.67 -9.05
CA LYS A 67 15.85 -5.06 -8.55
C LYS A 67 15.82 -5.54 -7.10
N SER A 68 14.92 -4.99 -6.30
CA SER A 68 14.72 -5.36 -4.90
C SER A 68 13.30 -5.87 -4.71
N GLU A 69 13.13 -6.90 -3.87
CA GLU A 69 11.83 -7.47 -3.51
C GLU A 69 11.68 -7.47 -1.99
N TYR A 70 10.54 -6.98 -1.50
CA TYR A 70 10.16 -6.99 -0.09
C TYR A 70 8.84 -7.74 0.06
N ARG A 71 8.87 -8.85 0.80
CA ARG A 71 7.68 -9.65 1.12
C ARG A 71 7.09 -9.19 2.44
N ILE A 72 5.88 -8.66 2.37
CA ILE A 72 5.21 -8.04 3.50
C ILE A 72 4.09 -8.98 3.97
N PRO A 73 4.23 -9.61 5.14
CA PRO A 73 3.16 -10.44 5.69
C PRO A 73 1.94 -9.59 6.06
N ALA A 74 0.76 -10.20 6.03
CA ALA A 74 -0.46 -9.56 6.51
C ALA A 74 -0.39 -9.31 8.03
N ALA A 75 -0.81 -8.12 8.48
CA ALA A 75 -0.96 -7.81 9.89
C ALA A 75 -2.15 -8.58 10.50
N ARG A 76 -2.03 -8.94 11.78
CA ARG A 76 -2.99 -9.83 12.45
C ARG A 76 -4.34 -9.15 12.66
N ALA A 77 -5.36 -9.57 11.90
CA ALA A 77 -6.73 -9.17 12.15
C ALA A 77 -7.29 -9.84 13.42
N ARG A 78 -8.01 -9.08 14.25
CA ARG A 78 -8.81 -9.61 15.37
C ARG A 78 -10.10 -10.24 14.87
N LYS A 79 -10.66 -9.68 13.80
CA LYS A 79 -11.83 -10.16 13.07
C LYS A 79 -11.85 -9.53 11.68
N VAL A 80 -12.53 -10.16 10.73
CA VAL A 80 -12.80 -9.58 9.41
C VAL A 80 -14.29 -9.29 9.34
N VAL A 81 -14.66 -8.02 9.18
CA VAL A 81 -16.05 -7.55 9.14
C VAL A 81 -16.43 -7.12 7.73
N ASP A 82 -15.60 -6.31 7.08
CA ASP A 82 -15.86 -5.77 5.74
C ASP A 82 -14.53 -5.53 5.00
N PRO A 83 -14.21 -6.27 3.94
CA PRO A 83 -12.96 -6.06 3.20
C PRO A 83 -12.94 -4.75 2.39
N THR A 84 -14.08 -4.06 2.28
CA THR A 84 -14.20 -2.84 1.49
C THR A 84 -13.29 -1.75 2.04
N GLY A 85 -12.43 -1.19 1.18
CA GLY A 85 -11.48 -0.14 1.54
C GLY A 85 -10.15 -0.65 2.09
N ALA A 86 -9.93 -1.97 2.22
CA ALA A 86 -8.64 -2.53 2.65
C ALA A 86 -7.46 -2.02 1.80
N GLY A 87 -7.66 -1.98 0.48
CA GLY A 87 -6.66 -1.47 -0.45
C GLY A 87 -6.37 0.02 -0.29
N ASP A 88 -7.35 0.83 0.13
CA ASP A 88 -7.15 2.25 0.39
C ASP A 88 -6.42 2.46 1.73
N GLY A 89 -6.79 1.68 2.76
CA GLY A 89 -6.06 1.63 4.03
C GLY A 89 -4.59 1.24 3.84
N TYR A 90 -4.34 0.22 3.00
CA TYR A 90 -2.99 -0.20 2.64
C TYR A 90 -2.20 0.94 2.00
N ARG A 91 -2.75 1.57 0.96
CA ARG A 91 -2.12 2.69 0.24
C ARG A 91 -1.82 3.86 1.18
N ALA A 92 -2.77 4.22 2.05
CA ALA A 92 -2.59 5.29 3.02
C ALA A 92 -1.43 5.01 3.99
N GLY A 93 -1.35 3.79 4.53
CA GLY A 93 -0.26 3.40 5.42
C GLY A 93 1.10 3.33 4.71
N LEU A 94 1.14 2.77 3.50
CA LEU A 94 2.36 2.70 2.68
C LEU A 94 2.90 4.12 2.38
N ILE A 95 2.04 5.03 1.91
CA ILE A 95 2.42 6.41 1.61
C ILE A 95 2.90 7.12 2.88
N ARG A 96 2.27 6.87 4.04
CA ARG A 96 2.74 7.43 5.31
C ARG A 96 4.15 6.95 5.66
N GLY A 97 4.44 5.66 5.51
CA GLY A 97 5.79 5.13 5.74
C GLY A 97 6.83 5.74 4.79
N MET A 98 6.48 5.85 3.50
CA MET A 98 7.33 6.46 2.48
C MET A 98 7.63 7.94 2.78
N LEU A 99 6.61 8.73 3.14
CA LEU A 99 6.77 10.15 3.49
C LEU A 99 7.59 10.35 4.78
N ALA A 100 7.65 9.34 5.65
CA ALA A 100 8.50 9.34 6.84
C ALA A 100 9.94 8.87 6.55
N GLY A 101 10.29 8.58 5.30
CA GLY A 101 11.62 8.11 4.91
C GLY A 101 11.94 6.69 5.39
N LEU A 102 10.92 5.88 5.70
CA LEU A 102 11.10 4.50 6.14
C LEU A 102 11.40 3.58 4.95
N SER A 103 12.07 2.46 5.22
CA SER A 103 12.32 1.43 4.20
C SER A 103 11.02 0.82 3.68
N TRP A 104 11.05 0.25 2.48
CA TRP A 104 9.89 -0.41 1.88
C TRP A 104 9.34 -1.57 2.73
N ASP A 105 10.21 -2.33 3.41
CA ASP A 105 9.77 -3.38 4.34
C ASP A 105 8.88 -2.80 5.45
N ILE A 106 9.32 -1.72 6.09
CA ILE A 106 8.55 -1.08 7.17
C ILE A 106 7.32 -0.36 6.64
N ALA A 107 7.44 0.39 5.53
CA ALA A 107 6.32 1.10 4.93
C ALA A 107 5.21 0.13 4.49
N GLY A 108 5.58 -1.02 3.90
CA GLY A 108 4.64 -2.09 3.57
C GLY A 108 3.93 -2.64 4.79
N ARG A 109 4.65 -2.88 5.89
CA ARG A 109 4.06 -3.35 7.16
C ARG A 109 3.09 -2.33 7.76
N ILE A 110 3.40 -1.04 7.66
CA ILE A 110 2.49 0.04 8.10
C ILE A 110 1.22 0.03 7.24
N GLY A 111 1.37 -0.13 5.92
CA GLY A 111 0.24 -0.35 5.00
C GLY A 111 -0.60 -1.56 5.41
N SER A 112 0.05 -2.68 5.69
CA SER A 112 -0.62 -3.91 6.12
C SER A 112 -1.42 -3.71 7.42
N GLN A 113 -0.84 -3.08 8.43
CA GLN A 113 -1.53 -2.78 9.69
C GLN A 113 -2.71 -1.83 9.47
N ALA A 114 -2.55 -0.79 8.63
CA ALA A 114 -3.62 0.13 8.30
C ALA A 114 -4.78 -0.58 7.59
N ALA A 115 -4.50 -1.44 6.61
CA ALA A 115 -5.50 -2.26 5.94
C ALA A 115 -6.27 -3.16 6.93
N THR A 116 -5.56 -3.82 7.85
CA THR A 116 -6.17 -4.66 8.89
C THR A 116 -7.15 -3.88 9.77
N LEU A 117 -6.83 -2.64 10.12
CA LEU A 117 -7.74 -1.79 10.92
C LEU A 117 -8.98 -1.36 10.14
N VAL A 118 -8.89 -1.21 8.82
CA VAL A 118 -10.06 -0.95 7.97
C VAL A 118 -10.99 -2.15 7.95
N VAL A 119 -10.46 -3.37 7.74
CA VAL A 119 -11.32 -4.55 7.56
C VAL A 119 -12.02 -5.03 8.83
N GLU A 120 -11.55 -4.57 10.00
CA GLU A 120 -12.12 -4.90 11.32
C GLU A 120 -13.44 -4.16 11.62
N VAL A 121 -13.83 -3.20 10.78
CA VAL A 121 -15.05 -2.39 10.93
C VAL A 121 -15.86 -2.38 9.63
N LYS A 122 -17.16 -2.06 9.72
CA LYS A 122 -18.02 -1.92 8.55
C LYS A 122 -17.82 -0.56 7.88
N GLY A 123 -17.66 -0.55 6.56
CA GLY A 123 -17.43 0.66 5.76
C GLY A 123 -15.96 1.10 5.74
N THR A 124 -15.63 1.99 4.80
CA THR A 124 -14.24 2.30 4.43
C THR A 124 -13.53 3.28 5.38
N GLN A 125 -14.28 4.14 6.07
CA GLN A 125 -13.74 5.25 6.90
C GLN A 125 -14.22 5.22 8.35
N SER A 126 -14.92 4.17 8.76
CA SER A 126 -15.51 4.04 10.11
C SER A 126 -14.49 3.61 11.17
N HIS A 127 -13.24 3.36 10.78
CA HIS A 127 -12.19 2.88 11.68
C HIS A 127 -11.62 4.05 12.48
N HIS A 128 -11.37 3.82 13.76
CA HIS A 128 -10.77 4.81 14.65
C HIS A 128 -9.73 4.15 15.54
N TYR A 129 -8.57 4.79 15.66
CA TYR A 129 -7.47 4.35 16.51
C TYR A 129 -6.66 5.56 16.99
N SER A 130 -6.08 5.45 18.19
CA SER A 130 -5.00 6.35 18.61
C SER A 130 -3.67 5.89 18.02
N MET A 131 -2.66 6.76 18.01
CA MET A 131 -1.31 6.35 17.60
C MET A 131 -0.75 5.26 18.51
N ASP A 132 -0.99 5.33 19.82
CA ASP A 132 -0.53 4.31 20.77
C ASP A 132 -1.16 2.95 20.47
N ALA A 133 -2.47 2.92 20.21
CA ALA A 133 -3.16 1.70 19.82
C ALA A 133 -2.64 1.15 18.48
N PHE A 134 -2.32 2.03 17.51
CA PHE A 134 -1.69 1.60 16.26
C PHE A 134 -0.33 0.95 16.50
N VAL A 135 0.53 1.58 17.31
CA VAL A 135 1.86 1.07 17.65
C VAL A 135 1.79 -0.27 18.38
N GLU A 136 0.86 -0.41 19.32
CA GLU A 136 0.64 -1.66 20.04
C GLU A 136 0.27 -2.78 19.05
N ARG A 137 -0.76 -2.56 18.21
CA ARG A 137 -1.21 -3.54 17.21
C ARG A 137 -0.13 -3.87 16.18
N PHE A 138 0.65 -2.87 15.76
CA PHE A 138 1.78 -3.06 14.87
C PHE A 138 2.86 -3.94 15.52
N SER A 139 3.16 -3.71 16.79
CA SER A 139 4.15 -4.48 17.55
C SER A 139 3.68 -5.92 17.82
N GLU A 140 2.38 -6.13 18.02
CA GLU A 140 1.78 -7.47 18.09
C GLU A 140 1.97 -8.24 16.78
N SER A 141 1.78 -7.57 15.64
CA SER A 141 1.88 -8.18 14.31
C SER A 141 3.32 -8.37 13.84
N PHE A 142 4.20 -7.41 14.19
CA PHE A 142 5.58 -7.34 13.72
C PHE A 142 6.55 -6.99 14.88
N PRO A 143 6.78 -7.93 15.82
CA PRO A 143 7.54 -7.65 17.05
C PRO A 143 8.95 -7.09 16.82
N GLU A 144 9.63 -7.55 15.76
CA GLU A 144 10.98 -7.12 15.40
C GLU A 144 11.07 -5.65 14.95
N HIS A 145 9.93 -5.02 14.65
CA HIS A 145 9.86 -3.67 14.07
C HIS A 145 9.08 -2.66 14.92
N GLY A 146 8.58 -3.06 16.10
CA GLY A 146 7.68 -2.25 16.93
C GLY A 146 8.23 -0.88 17.35
N ASN A 147 9.55 -0.73 17.45
CA ASN A 147 10.17 0.55 17.84
C ASN A 147 10.19 1.58 16.71
N VAL A 148 10.10 1.16 15.43
CA VAL A 148 10.20 2.08 14.28
C VAL A 148 8.96 2.97 14.15
N VAL A 149 7.78 2.43 14.49
CA VAL A 149 6.52 3.18 14.43
C VAL A 149 6.31 4.12 15.63
N LYS A 150 7.01 3.90 16.75
CA LYS A 150 6.99 4.81 17.92
C LYS A 150 7.59 6.18 17.62
N SER A 151 8.58 6.22 16.73
CA SER A 151 9.26 7.45 16.33
C SER A 151 8.59 8.16 15.16
N LEU A 152 7.47 7.65 14.62
CA LEU A 152 6.74 8.35 13.58
C LEU A 152 6.22 9.68 14.13
N PRO A 153 6.63 10.83 13.57
CA PRO A 153 6.12 12.10 14.04
C PRO A 153 4.59 12.11 13.93
N GLY A 154 3.90 12.60 14.96
CA GLY A 154 2.47 12.91 14.88
C GLY A 154 2.18 13.80 13.67
N ARG A 155 0.91 13.80 13.19
CA ARG A 155 0.41 14.50 11.97
C ARG A 155 1.46 15.42 11.34
N PRO A 156 1.97 15.15 10.12
CA PRO A 156 2.91 16.07 9.49
C PRO A 156 2.27 17.45 9.54
N ALA A 157 3.00 18.43 10.10
CA ALA A 157 2.57 19.81 10.00
C ALA A 157 2.33 20.04 8.52
N LEU A 158 1.08 20.27 8.11
CA LEU A 158 0.78 20.68 6.75
C LEU A 158 1.70 21.86 6.51
N ALA A 159 2.72 21.66 5.66
CA ALA A 159 3.64 22.71 5.31
C ALA A 159 2.75 23.80 4.70
N GLY A 160 2.49 24.84 5.49
CA GLY A 160 1.74 25.99 5.03
C GLY A 160 2.44 26.44 3.76
N ARG A 161 1.70 26.45 2.65
CA ARG A 161 2.18 27.12 1.44
C ARG A 161 2.45 28.56 1.85
N LYS A 162 3.72 28.87 2.10
CA LYS A 162 4.23 30.23 2.07
C LYS A 162 4.42 30.60 0.61
N GLY A 163 3.78 31.68 0.20
CA GLY A 163 3.95 32.36 -1.09
C GLY A 163 2.84 31.99 -2.08
N GLU A 164 2.24 32.91 -2.83
CA GLU A 164 2.86 34.13 -3.38
C GLU A 164 1.86 35.29 -3.49
N LYS A 165 2.35 36.48 -3.05
CA LYS A 165 1.99 37.87 -3.35
C LYS A 165 0.53 38.33 -3.29
#